data_AF-A0A3R9T561-F1
#
_entry.id   AF-A0A3R9T561-F1
#
_cell.length_a   1.000
_cell.length_b   1.000
_cell.length_c   1.000
_cell.angle_alpha   90.00
_cell.angle_beta   90.00
_cell.angle_gamma   90.00
#
_symmetry.space_group_name_H-M   'P 1'
#
loop_
_entity.id
_entity.type
_entity.pdbx_description
1 polymer ?
#
loop_
_entity_poly.entity_id
_entity_poly.type
_entity_poly.pdbx_seq_one_letter_code
_entity_poly.pdbx_strand_id
1 'polypeptide(L)'
;SDERQANQLILQRRHIPTTPAYSPQIHSPVTHPQRAKVVGPEGEEIYVDEWGRIKVRFLFTRSDDHSHDGGAGTNNNDTDSAWIDVLTPWAGEGYGVRFLPRIGEIVVIDFFNGDIDRPF
;
A
#
# COMPACT_ATOMS: atom_id res chain seq x y z
N SER A 1 -53.17 -22.25 9.72
CA SER A 1 -51.78 -21.89 10.03
C SER A 1 -51.72 -20.39 9.92
N ASP A 2 -51.76 -19.66 11.05
CA ASP A 2 -51.78 -18.20 11.07
C ASP A 2 -50.34 -17.68 10.97
N GLU A 3 -49.90 -17.35 9.76
CA GLU A 3 -48.63 -16.65 9.59
C GLU A 3 -48.80 -15.18 9.95
N ARG A 4 -48.04 -14.72 10.94
CA ARG A 4 -47.91 -13.30 11.31
C ARG A 4 -46.55 -12.80 10.86
N GLN A 5 -46.53 -11.71 10.10
CA GLN A 5 -45.31 -10.98 9.79
C GLN A 5 -45.23 -9.68 10.59
N ALA A 6 -44.03 -9.37 11.07
CA ALA A 6 -43.68 -8.10 11.66
C ALA A 6 -42.34 -7.64 11.09
N ASN A 7 -42.22 -6.34 10.79
CA ASN A 7 -41.00 -5.72 10.30
C ASN A 7 -40.62 -4.53 11.19
N GLN A 8 -39.33 -4.35 11.40
CA GLN A 8 -38.76 -3.16 12.00
C GLN A 8 -37.98 -2.40 10.92
N LEU A 9 -38.24 -1.10 10.81
CA LEU A 9 -37.64 -0.23 9.80
C LEU A 9 -36.84 0.88 10.50
N ILE A 10 -35.65 1.17 9.98
CA ILE A 10 -34.87 2.36 10.33
C ILE A 10 -35.03 3.36 9.18
N LEU A 11 -35.58 4.54 9.46
CA LEU A 11 -35.92 5.55 8.46
C LEU A 11 -34.98 6.77 8.57
N GLN A 12 -34.69 7.41 7.44
CA GLN A 12 -33.97 8.68 7.38
C GLN A 12 -34.68 9.64 6.40
N ARG A 13 -34.44 10.95 6.53
CA ARG A 13 -35.01 11.95 5.61
C ARG A 13 -34.43 11.78 4.21
N ARG A 14 -35.28 11.87 3.18
CA ARG A 14 -34.90 11.72 1.75
C ARG A 14 -33.70 12.57 1.32
N HIS A 15 -33.56 13.77 1.88
CA HIS A 15 -32.51 14.72 1.50
C HIS A 15 -31.22 14.58 2.32
N ILE A 16 -31.16 13.65 3.27
CA ILE A 16 -29.93 13.35 4.00
C ILE A 16 -29.21 12.21 3.25
N PRO A 17 -28.00 12.44 2.73
CA PRO A 17 -27.21 11.38 2.13
C PRO A 17 -26.93 10.30 3.17
N THR A 18 -27.13 9.04 2.78
CA THR A 18 -26.76 7.92 3.64
C THR A 18 -25.25 7.76 3.61
N THR A 19 -24.57 8.11 4.69
CA THR A 19 -23.14 7.86 4.85
C THR A 19 -22.93 6.56 5.61
N PRO A 20 -21.98 5.70 5.22
CA PRO A 20 -21.65 4.52 6.00
C PRO A 20 -21.18 4.92 7.41
N ALA A 21 -21.47 4.08 8.41
CA ALA A 21 -20.95 4.28 9.76
C ALA A 21 -19.40 4.19 9.82
N TYR A 22 -18.79 3.53 8.83
CA TYR A 22 -17.35 3.38 8.68
C TYR A 22 -16.85 4.09 7.41
N SER A 23 -15.94 5.04 7.56
CA SER A 23 -15.18 5.62 6.45
C SER A 23 -13.73 5.14 6.54
N PRO A 24 -13.24 4.38 5.55
CA PRO A 24 -11.84 3.96 5.52
C PRO A 24 -10.85 5.12 5.65
N GLN A 25 -11.17 6.29 5.06
CA GLN A 25 -10.29 7.46 5.08
C GLN A 25 -10.11 8.04 6.50
N ILE A 26 -11.11 7.88 7.36
CA ILE A 26 -11.12 8.46 8.72
C ILE A 26 -10.76 7.41 9.76
N HIS A 27 -11.14 6.15 9.53
CA HIS A 27 -11.06 5.07 10.50
C HIS A 27 -9.98 4.03 10.18
N SER A 28 -9.14 4.26 9.17
CA SER A 28 -7.98 3.41 8.94
C SER A 28 -7.04 3.42 10.15
N PRO A 29 -6.49 2.26 10.54
CA PRO A 29 -5.53 2.18 11.62
C PRO A 29 -4.24 2.91 11.25
N VAL A 30 -3.55 3.43 12.28
CA VAL A 30 -2.23 4.04 12.11
C VAL A 30 -1.21 2.97 11.74
N THR A 31 -0.44 3.24 10.70
CA THR A 31 0.63 2.37 10.21
C THR A 31 1.96 2.70 10.92
N HIS A 32 2.79 1.68 11.08
CA HIS A 32 4.11 1.76 11.69
C HIS A 32 5.16 1.20 10.71
N PRO A 33 6.46 1.49 10.92
CA PRO A 33 7.51 0.98 10.05
C PRO A 33 7.41 -0.54 9.83
N GLN A 34 7.52 -0.95 8.58
CA GLN A 34 7.43 -2.35 8.17
C GLN A 34 8.62 -2.77 7.32
N ARG A 35 8.80 -4.09 7.16
CA ARG A 35 9.83 -4.64 6.29
C ARG A 35 9.24 -5.00 4.94
N ALA A 36 9.98 -4.70 3.89
CA ALA A 36 9.66 -5.11 2.53
C ALA A 36 10.92 -5.63 1.82
N LYS A 37 10.72 -6.39 0.75
CA LYS A 37 11.79 -6.84 -0.14
C LYS A 37 11.74 -6.01 -1.42
N VAL A 38 12.87 -5.48 -1.87
CA VAL A 38 12.95 -4.76 -3.17
C VAL A 38 12.64 -5.73 -4.31
N VAL A 39 11.83 -5.30 -5.26
CA VAL A 39 11.42 -6.08 -6.44
C VAL A 39 11.58 -5.26 -7.72
N GLY A 40 11.61 -5.96 -8.85
CA GLY A 40 11.65 -5.36 -10.17
C GLY A 40 11.48 -6.43 -11.26
N PRO A 41 11.65 -6.06 -12.54
CA PRO A 41 11.56 -6.99 -13.66
C PRO A 41 12.59 -8.12 -13.55
N GLU A 42 12.27 -9.25 -14.18
CA GLU A 42 13.19 -10.41 -14.24
C GLU A 42 14.49 -10.04 -14.99
N GLY A 43 15.62 -10.45 -14.45
CA GLY A 43 16.94 -10.21 -15.03
C GLY A 43 17.60 -8.89 -14.63
N GLU A 44 16.86 -7.98 -13.98
CA GLU A 44 17.41 -6.74 -13.45
C GLU A 44 18.03 -6.94 -12.06
N GLU A 45 19.08 -6.17 -11.76
CA GLU A 45 19.68 -6.11 -10.42
C GLU A 45 19.25 -4.85 -9.66
N ILE A 46 19.06 -3.74 -10.37
CA ILE A 46 18.62 -2.46 -9.83
C ILE A 46 17.47 -1.96 -10.69
N TYR A 47 16.33 -1.64 -10.06
CA TYR A 47 15.17 -1.11 -10.76
C TYR A 47 14.64 0.13 -10.03
N VAL A 48 14.90 1.29 -10.62
CA VAL A 48 14.53 2.61 -10.08
C VAL A 48 14.03 3.52 -11.18
N ASP A 49 13.22 4.51 -10.82
CA ASP A 49 12.81 5.57 -11.74
C ASP A 49 13.74 6.79 -11.72
N GLU A 50 13.38 7.84 -12.48
CA GLU A 50 14.16 9.07 -12.60
C GLU A 50 14.37 9.83 -11.28
N TRP A 51 13.56 9.54 -10.26
CA TRP A 51 13.67 10.13 -8.93
C TRP A 51 14.39 9.20 -7.93
N GLY A 52 14.85 8.02 -8.38
CA GLY A 52 15.54 7.04 -7.55
C GLY A 52 14.62 6.26 -6.60
N ARG A 53 13.32 6.23 -6.92
CA ARG A 53 12.32 5.45 -6.16
C ARG A 53 12.44 3.97 -6.49
N ILE A 54 12.01 3.13 -5.58
CA ILE A 54 12.05 1.66 -5.73
C ILE A 54 10.64 1.09 -5.76
N LYS A 55 10.53 -0.16 -6.20
CA LYS A 55 9.35 -0.98 -5.94
C LYS A 55 9.69 -2.08 -4.95
N VAL A 56 8.72 -2.45 -4.13
CA VAL A 56 8.88 -3.47 -3.08
C VAL A 56 7.71 -4.45 -3.06
N ARG A 57 7.94 -5.60 -2.43
CA ARG A 57 6.92 -6.52 -1.95
C ARG A 57 6.93 -6.50 -0.43
N PHE A 58 5.82 -6.08 0.18
CA PHE A 58 5.67 -6.15 1.62
C PHE A 58 5.69 -7.61 2.10
N LEU A 59 6.27 -7.85 3.28
CA LEU A 59 6.43 -9.22 3.78
C LEU A 59 5.18 -9.79 4.45
N PHE A 60 4.17 -8.97 4.72
CA PHE A 60 2.90 -9.40 5.33
C PHE A 60 1.84 -9.85 4.32
N THR A 61 2.04 -9.55 3.03
CA THR A 61 1.07 -9.90 1.98
C THR A 61 1.02 -11.41 1.78
N ARG A 62 -0.19 -11.93 1.52
CA ARG A 62 -0.45 -13.36 1.34
C ARG A 62 -0.98 -13.61 -0.06
N SER A 63 -0.45 -14.62 -0.74
CA SER A 63 -0.85 -14.92 -2.12
C SER A 63 -2.33 -15.27 -2.25
N ASP A 64 -2.94 -15.86 -1.22
CA ASP A 64 -4.37 -16.16 -1.17
C ASP A 64 -5.25 -14.90 -1.31
N ASP A 65 -4.78 -13.77 -0.78
CA ASP A 65 -5.49 -12.46 -0.83
C ASP A 65 -5.26 -11.73 -2.16
N HIS A 66 -4.28 -12.18 -2.96
CA HIS A 66 -3.82 -11.52 -4.19
C HIS A 66 -3.98 -12.42 -5.43
N SER A 67 -4.99 -13.28 -5.46
CA SER A 67 -5.28 -14.13 -6.63
C SER A 67 -5.77 -13.37 -7.88
N HIS A 68 -6.06 -12.07 -7.74
CA HIS A 68 -6.44 -11.18 -8.82
C HIS A 68 -5.20 -10.54 -9.48
N ASP A 69 -5.42 -9.91 -10.63
CA ASP A 69 -4.43 -9.07 -11.32
C ASP A 69 -3.02 -9.69 -11.42
N GLY A 70 -2.96 -10.97 -11.79
CA GLY A 70 -1.69 -11.68 -11.99
C GLY A 70 -0.83 -11.85 -10.73
N GLY A 71 -1.42 -11.77 -9.52
CA GLY A 71 -0.67 -11.93 -8.28
C GLY A 71 -0.10 -10.64 -7.70
N ALA A 72 -0.45 -9.47 -8.25
CA ALA A 72 0.09 -8.19 -7.82
C ALA A 72 0.01 -8.03 -6.30
N GLY A 73 1.13 -7.68 -5.68
CA GLY A 73 1.32 -7.60 -4.23
C GLY A 73 2.03 -8.82 -3.63
N THR A 74 2.12 -9.93 -4.38
CA THR A 74 2.82 -11.15 -3.97
C THR A 74 3.64 -11.87 -5.05
N ASN A 75 3.66 -11.37 -6.30
CA ASN A 75 4.21 -12.08 -7.45
C ASN A 75 5.73 -11.87 -7.65
N ASN A 76 6.37 -11.09 -6.78
CA ASN A 76 7.81 -10.79 -6.77
C ASN A 76 8.32 -10.04 -8.01
N ASN A 77 7.46 -9.32 -8.72
CA ASN A 77 7.87 -8.46 -9.82
C ASN A 77 7.49 -7.00 -9.55
N ASP A 78 7.69 -6.14 -10.55
CA ASP A 78 7.46 -4.71 -10.45
C ASP A 78 5.98 -4.31 -10.33
N THR A 79 5.04 -5.25 -10.28
CA THR A 79 3.61 -4.96 -10.03
C THR A 79 3.24 -5.06 -8.55
N ASP A 80 4.17 -5.45 -7.66
CA ASP A 80 3.87 -5.63 -6.23
C ASP A 80 3.64 -4.33 -5.44
N SER A 81 3.99 -3.17 -6.00
CA SER A 81 3.73 -1.86 -5.39
C SER A 81 3.80 -0.70 -6.39
N ALA A 82 3.33 0.45 -5.94
CA ALA A 82 3.67 1.74 -6.54
C ALA A 82 5.16 2.07 -6.31
N TRP A 83 5.64 3.14 -6.96
CA TRP A 83 6.96 3.69 -6.67
C TRP A 83 7.01 4.28 -5.26
N ILE A 84 8.04 3.90 -4.50
CA ILE A 84 8.26 4.31 -3.12
C ILE A 84 9.56 5.13 -3.04
N ASP A 85 9.47 6.29 -2.39
CA ASP A 85 10.63 7.15 -2.15
C ASP A 85 11.71 6.42 -1.33
N VAL A 86 12.97 6.82 -1.50
CA VAL A 86 14.09 6.28 -0.75
C VAL A 86 14.69 7.39 0.08
N LEU A 87 14.62 7.27 1.40
CA LEU A 87 15.29 8.18 2.31
C LEU A 87 16.81 8.13 2.10
N THR A 88 17.41 9.28 1.79
CA THR A 88 18.86 9.40 1.68
C THR A 88 19.43 10.27 2.81
N PRO A 89 20.70 10.07 3.20
CA PRO A 89 21.33 10.88 4.25
C PRO A 89 21.40 12.37 3.92
N TRP A 90 21.44 12.71 2.61
CA TRP A 90 21.53 14.08 2.12
C TRP A 90 21.08 14.16 0.66
N ALA A 91 20.24 15.15 0.33
CA ALA A 91 19.79 15.46 -1.02
C ALA A 91 19.75 16.98 -1.22
N GLY A 92 20.28 17.45 -2.36
CA GLY A 92 20.21 18.82 -2.84
C GLY A 92 20.01 18.87 -4.35
N GLU A 93 19.83 20.06 -4.91
CA GLU A 93 19.60 20.24 -6.35
C GLU A 93 20.88 19.89 -7.14
N GLY A 94 20.89 18.72 -7.78
CA GLY A 94 22.03 18.24 -8.56
C GLY A 94 23.21 17.68 -7.75
N TYR A 95 23.10 17.57 -6.42
CA TYR A 95 24.14 17.01 -5.56
C TYR A 95 23.57 16.26 -4.35
N GLY A 96 24.39 15.45 -3.69
CA GLY A 96 24.02 14.71 -2.48
C GLY A 96 24.63 13.32 -2.45
N VAL A 97 24.02 12.43 -1.65
CA VAL A 97 24.45 11.03 -1.52
C VAL A 97 23.29 10.12 -1.90
N ARG A 98 23.57 9.10 -2.73
CA ARG A 98 22.58 8.14 -3.21
C ARG A 98 23.14 6.73 -3.11
N PHE A 99 22.37 5.86 -2.47
CA PHE A 99 22.55 4.40 -2.50
C PHE A 99 21.24 3.83 -3.01
N LEU A 100 21.27 3.12 -4.14
CA LEU A 100 20.08 2.53 -4.74
C LEU A 100 19.93 1.10 -4.19
N PRO A 101 18.84 0.79 -3.48
CA PRO A 101 18.56 -0.57 -3.05
C PRO A 101 18.46 -1.51 -4.26
N ARG A 102 19.07 -2.69 -4.13
CA ARG A 102 19.07 -3.72 -5.18
C ARG A 102 17.89 -4.67 -5.00
N ILE A 103 17.42 -5.25 -6.10
CA ILE A 103 16.37 -6.26 -6.10
C ILE A 103 16.78 -7.42 -5.18
N GLY A 104 15.86 -7.82 -4.29
CA GLY A 104 16.08 -8.87 -3.30
C GLY A 104 16.56 -8.38 -1.94
N GLU A 105 17.05 -7.14 -1.81
CA GLU A 105 17.42 -6.57 -0.52
C GLU A 105 16.19 -6.34 0.36
N ILE A 106 16.38 -6.40 1.68
CA ILE A 106 15.34 -6.09 2.66
C ILE A 106 15.50 -4.64 3.10
N VAL A 107 14.41 -3.89 2.98
CA VAL A 107 14.32 -2.48 3.38
C VAL A 107 13.29 -2.31 4.48
N VAL A 108 13.43 -1.21 5.23
CA VAL A 108 12.40 -0.72 6.15
C VAL A 108 11.64 0.38 5.42
N ILE A 109 10.31 0.26 5.42
CA ILE A 109 9.37 1.22 4.85
C ILE A 109 8.67 1.93 6.00
N ASP A 110 8.72 3.26 6.00
CA ASP A 110 7.94 4.08 6.92
C ASP A 110 6.80 4.77 6.16
N PHE A 111 5.85 5.37 6.88
CA PHE A 111 4.59 5.85 6.32
C PHE A 111 4.30 7.27 6.79
N PHE A 112 4.13 8.21 5.85
CA PHE A 112 3.85 9.60 6.20
C PHE A 112 2.55 9.70 7.00
N ASN A 113 2.63 10.28 8.20
CA ASN A 113 1.51 10.39 9.15
C ASN A 113 0.84 9.05 9.49
N GLY A 114 1.54 7.92 9.32
CA GLY A 114 0.98 6.58 9.53
C GLY A 114 -0.07 6.16 8.50
N ASP A 115 -0.11 6.81 7.33
CA ASP A 115 -1.01 6.49 6.24
C ASP A 115 -0.45 5.34 5.38
N ILE A 116 -1.16 4.20 5.34
CA ILE A 116 -0.73 2.99 4.62
C ILE A 116 -0.54 3.23 3.12
N ASP A 117 -1.24 4.21 2.56
CA ASP A 117 -1.18 4.57 1.14
C ASP A 117 0.00 5.51 0.82
N ARG A 118 0.81 5.91 1.83
CA ARG A 118 1.91 6.88 1.68
C ARG A 118 3.26 6.37 2.23
N PRO A 119 3.80 5.26 1.68
CA PRO A 119 5.09 4.73 2.06
C PRO A 119 6.28 5.57 1.56
N PHE A 120 7.42 5.51 2.27
CA PHE A 120 8.74 6.04 1.87
C PHE A 120 9.90 5.30 2.57
#